data_AF-A0A8S3VJZ3-F1
#
_entry.id   AF-A0A8S3VJZ3-F1
#
_cell.length_a   1.000
_cell.length_b   1.000
_cell.length_c   1.000
_cell.angle_alpha   90.00
_cell.angle_beta   90.00
_cell.angle_gamma   90.00
#
_symmetry.space_group_name_H-M   'P 1'
#
loop_
_entity.id
_entity.type
_entity.pdbx_description
1 polymer ?
#
loop_
_entity_poly.entity_id
_entity_poly.type
_entity_poly.pdbx_seq_one_letter_code
_entity_poly.pdbx_strand_id
1 'polypeptide(L)'
;MSWMQGKKHLKKQINSIVPHGKNGIKWNHRRQIYFISNTEYCEDDFKGLKNEISKNAEEMEYFAENLPTRWIQLECALSYLKDSNINILSLKKVADLARQNDLIQKEEELFVFLHYQHQIGNIIFFKDISDYIILQPNWLVKCFRCLVCDNRNYDERLCPTENKTLHSTGKLSENLIVKLFNKEEPTLEYLKYKDHLLKVMEKFDIIIKPTLNIKSEDKYQKSYYIPCMISQKSNLDDIKKTFGVTEPICSLSPWLVLEFDFLPFAYFNHIMFNYIANYTVCKDCSGEPAIYCGKAVFWLENEKPSKLIICFSQNAISLQIWKWGHVSDNVYTDIIDDLYKKVEQLIKDFGQNISYKKKAKCSSGHYADARGRISLNQYDKAPYLCDEASKMHNTDDIRAPWFKPSIAYEHSRDSNKTREQLSFKSQKKMKAHDSDITLPEASSSKYLKDNSKCAGQISGKIIEDLKENKETVNICTMTFDVRID
;
A
#
# COMPACT_ATOMS: atom_id res chain seq x y z
N MET A 1 -27.74 -32.19 -19.71
CA MET A 1 -27.97 -30.75 -20.02
C MET A 1 -26.81 -30.32 -20.91
N SER A 2 -27.06 -29.80 -22.12
CA SER A 2 -25.96 -29.34 -22.99
C SER A 2 -25.23 -28.16 -22.33
N TRP A 3 -23.91 -28.03 -22.48
CA TRP A 3 -23.13 -26.89 -21.98
C TRP A 3 -23.77 -25.54 -22.31
N MET A 4 -24.32 -25.39 -23.53
CA MET A 4 -25.02 -24.17 -23.95
C MET A 4 -26.29 -23.88 -23.12
N GLN A 5 -27.00 -24.93 -22.67
CA GLN A 5 -28.14 -24.79 -21.77
C GLN A 5 -27.69 -24.49 -20.33
N GLY A 6 -26.61 -25.13 -19.86
CA GLY A 6 -25.99 -24.85 -18.56
C GLY A 6 -25.46 -23.42 -18.46
N LYS A 7 -24.76 -22.94 -19.49
CA LYS A 7 -24.26 -21.56 -19.62
C LYS A 7 -25.38 -20.52 -19.59
N LYS A 8 -26.49 -20.77 -20.32
CA LYS A 8 -27.68 -19.90 -20.26
C LYS A 8 -28.31 -19.88 -18.87
N HIS A 9 -28.38 -21.04 -18.21
CA HIS A 9 -28.91 -21.14 -16.84
C HIS A 9 -28.05 -20.39 -15.82
N LEU A 10 -26.73 -20.58 -15.87
CA LEU A 10 -25.76 -19.89 -15.00
C LEU A 10 -25.78 -18.37 -15.23
N LYS A 11 -25.82 -17.91 -16.49
CA LYS A 11 -25.99 -16.48 -16.79
C LYS A 11 -27.26 -15.91 -16.15
N LYS A 12 -28.38 -16.64 -16.23
CA LYS A 12 -29.66 -16.23 -15.63
C LYS A 12 -29.59 -16.18 -14.10
N GLN A 13 -28.95 -17.18 -13.47
CA GLN A 13 -28.74 -17.22 -12.03
C GLN A 13 -27.84 -16.08 -11.54
N ILE A 14 -26.69 -15.86 -12.19
CA ILE A 14 -25.79 -14.77 -11.82
C ILE A 14 -26.46 -13.41 -11.99
N ASN A 15 -27.20 -13.18 -13.09
CA ASN A 15 -27.95 -11.94 -13.28
C ASN A 15 -29.06 -11.73 -12.23
N SER A 16 -29.59 -12.80 -11.65
CA SER A 16 -30.56 -12.72 -10.55
C SER A 16 -29.91 -12.50 -9.17
N ILE A 17 -28.65 -12.92 -8.98
CA ILE A 17 -27.91 -12.82 -7.72
C ILE A 17 -27.13 -11.51 -7.64
N VAL A 18 -26.61 -10.99 -8.75
CA VAL A 18 -25.92 -9.70 -8.81
C VAL A 18 -26.99 -8.61 -8.72
N PRO A 19 -27.16 -7.94 -7.56
CA PRO A 19 -28.15 -6.89 -7.45
C PRO A 19 -27.70 -5.77 -8.38
N HIS A 20 -28.59 -5.37 -9.30
CA HIS A 20 -28.44 -4.08 -9.94
C HIS A 20 -28.47 -3.07 -8.79
N GLY A 21 -27.39 -2.30 -8.59
CA GLY A 21 -27.33 -1.36 -7.48
C GLY A 21 -28.58 -0.49 -7.48
N LYS A 22 -29.12 -0.17 -6.30
CA LYS A 22 -30.17 0.85 -6.18
C LYS A 22 -29.66 2.08 -6.93
N ASN A 23 -30.35 2.49 -7.99
CA ASN A 23 -30.01 3.54 -8.98
C ASN A 23 -29.33 3.09 -10.29
N GLY A 24 -29.31 1.79 -10.62
CA GLY A 24 -28.77 1.33 -11.91
C GLY A 24 -27.24 1.40 -12.04
N ILE A 25 -26.55 1.71 -10.94
CA ILE A 25 -25.09 1.70 -10.87
C ILE A 25 -24.66 0.23 -10.77
N LYS A 26 -24.08 -0.29 -11.86
CA LYS A 26 -23.37 -1.57 -11.84
C LYS A 26 -22.27 -1.46 -10.78
N TRP A 27 -22.08 -2.49 -9.97
CA TRP A 27 -20.91 -2.58 -9.11
C TRP A 27 -19.66 -2.47 -9.98
N ASN A 28 -18.99 -1.31 -9.95
CA ASN A 28 -17.90 -0.95 -10.87
C ASN A 28 -16.70 -1.93 -10.84
N HIS A 29 -16.65 -2.82 -9.85
CA HIS A 29 -15.57 -3.79 -9.69
C HIS A 29 -15.80 -5.12 -10.44
N ARG A 30 -17.00 -5.41 -10.97
CA ARG A 30 -17.25 -6.62 -11.80
C ARG A 30 -17.50 -6.22 -13.26
N ARG A 31 -16.40 -6.05 -14.00
CA ARG A 31 -16.42 -5.82 -15.45
C ARG A 31 -16.59 -7.17 -16.17
N GLN A 32 -17.82 -7.46 -16.59
CA GLN A 32 -18.20 -8.57 -17.48
C GLN A 32 -17.93 -10.00 -16.94
N ILE A 33 -18.70 -10.98 -17.41
CA ILE A 33 -18.60 -12.38 -16.93
C ILE A 33 -18.52 -13.31 -18.15
N TYR A 34 -17.40 -14.02 -18.24
CA TYR A 34 -17.10 -15.00 -19.28
C TYR A 34 -17.27 -16.41 -18.72
N PHE A 35 -17.83 -17.30 -19.53
CA PHE A 35 -17.97 -18.73 -19.19
C PHE A 35 -17.13 -19.51 -20.18
N ILE A 36 -16.07 -20.13 -19.68
CA ILE A 36 -15.12 -20.90 -20.47
C ILE A 36 -15.30 -22.36 -20.09
N SER A 37 -15.45 -23.23 -21.08
CA SER A 37 -15.46 -24.67 -20.85
C SER A 37 -14.07 -25.25 -21.10
N ASN A 38 -13.61 -26.10 -20.18
CA ASN A 38 -12.41 -26.90 -20.39
C ASN A 38 -12.71 -28.22 -21.15
N THR A 39 -13.99 -28.56 -21.34
CA THR A 39 -14.41 -29.80 -22.03
C THR A 39 -14.96 -29.54 -23.42
N GLU A 40 -15.39 -28.31 -23.70
CA GLU A 40 -15.91 -27.88 -25.00
C GLU A 40 -15.11 -26.67 -25.48
N TYR A 41 -14.19 -26.88 -26.41
CA TYR A 41 -13.46 -25.77 -27.02
C TYR A 41 -14.43 -24.91 -27.84
N CYS A 42 -14.76 -23.72 -27.34
CA CYS A 42 -15.55 -22.73 -28.03
C CYS A 42 -14.65 -21.54 -28.40
N GLU A 43 -14.22 -21.49 -29.67
CA GLU A 43 -13.35 -20.43 -30.18
C GLU A 43 -13.95 -19.03 -29.95
N ASP A 44 -15.27 -18.90 -30.07
CA ASP A 44 -16.00 -17.64 -29.83
C ASP A 44 -15.86 -17.13 -28.39
N ASP A 45 -15.81 -18.02 -27.39
CA ASP A 45 -15.64 -17.64 -25.99
C ASP A 45 -14.22 -17.12 -25.70
N PHE A 46 -13.21 -17.80 -26.25
CA PHE A 46 -11.82 -17.34 -26.15
C PHE A 46 -11.56 -16.08 -26.96
N LYS A 47 -12.18 -15.94 -28.13
CA LYS A 47 -12.11 -14.74 -28.96
C LYS A 47 -12.77 -13.56 -28.26
N GLY A 48 -13.93 -13.77 -27.63
CA GLY A 48 -14.59 -12.77 -26.79
C GLY A 48 -13.68 -12.30 -25.66
N LEU A 49 -13.05 -13.22 -24.93
CA LEU A 49 -12.10 -12.87 -23.87
C LEU A 49 -10.87 -12.12 -24.41
N LYS A 50 -10.26 -12.58 -25.50
CA LYS A 50 -9.09 -11.92 -26.11
C LYS A 50 -9.41 -10.49 -26.55
N ASN A 51 -10.54 -10.30 -27.24
CA ASN A 51 -10.98 -8.99 -27.68
C ASN A 51 -11.21 -8.05 -26.48
N GLU A 52 -11.79 -8.56 -25.40
CA GLU A 52 -12.00 -7.77 -24.19
C GLU A 52 -10.67 -7.42 -23.51
N ILE A 53 -9.71 -8.34 -23.44
CA ILE A 53 -8.36 -8.06 -22.91
C ILE A 53 -7.69 -6.97 -23.75
N SER A 54 -7.72 -7.08 -25.09
CA SER A 54 -7.18 -6.07 -26.00
C SER A 54 -7.84 -4.71 -25.80
N LYS A 55 -9.17 -4.67 -25.74
CA LYS A 55 -9.93 -3.44 -25.50
C LYS A 55 -9.58 -2.81 -24.14
N ASN A 56 -9.50 -3.60 -23.07
CA ASN A 56 -9.12 -3.06 -21.76
C ASN A 56 -7.67 -2.57 -21.76
N ALA A 57 -6.76 -3.23 -22.50
CA ALA A 57 -5.39 -2.77 -22.66
C ALA A 57 -5.31 -1.42 -23.40
N GLU A 58 -6.15 -1.22 -24.42
CA GLU A 58 -6.28 0.05 -25.14
C GLU A 58 -6.85 1.19 -24.28
N GLU A 59 -7.65 0.87 -23.25
CA GLU A 59 -8.20 1.82 -22.29
C GLU A 59 -7.23 2.20 -21.15
N MET A 60 -6.06 1.56 -21.06
CA MET A 60 -5.08 1.86 -20.01
C MET A 60 -4.40 3.20 -20.28
N GLU A 61 -4.16 3.99 -19.22
CA GLU A 61 -3.62 5.36 -19.33
C GLU A 61 -2.29 5.43 -20.08
N TYR A 62 -1.44 4.40 -19.92
CA TYR A 62 -0.14 4.33 -20.58
C TYR A 62 -0.19 3.80 -22.03
N PHE A 63 -1.35 3.36 -22.51
CA PHE A 63 -1.47 2.85 -23.86
C PHE A 63 -1.37 4.01 -24.87
N ALA A 64 -0.52 3.86 -25.89
CA ALA A 64 -0.20 4.89 -26.88
C ALA A 64 0.51 6.15 -26.34
N GLU A 65 1.17 6.08 -25.18
CA GLU A 65 2.10 7.13 -24.75
C GLU A 65 3.28 7.26 -25.73
N ASN A 66 3.62 8.50 -26.07
CA ASN A 66 4.78 8.80 -26.92
C ASN A 66 6.07 8.71 -26.10
N LEU A 67 6.80 7.61 -26.25
CA LEU A 67 8.08 7.39 -25.58
C LEU A 67 9.27 7.62 -26.52
N PRO A 68 10.42 8.09 -26.02
CA PRO A 68 11.63 8.19 -26.82
C PRO A 68 12.06 6.82 -27.36
N THR A 69 12.27 6.70 -28.68
CA THR A 69 12.66 5.43 -29.33
C THR A 69 13.93 4.82 -28.71
N ARG A 70 14.85 5.63 -28.22
CA ARG A 70 16.08 5.17 -27.55
C ARG A 70 15.84 4.41 -26.24
N TRP A 71 14.70 4.66 -25.57
CA TRP A 71 14.31 3.89 -24.38
C TRP A 71 14.06 2.42 -24.70
N ILE A 72 13.53 2.13 -25.90
CA ILE A 72 13.29 0.75 -26.36
C ILE A 72 14.62 -0.01 -26.43
N GLN A 73 15.69 0.62 -26.90
CA GLN A 73 17.00 -0.02 -27.00
C GLN A 73 17.58 -0.35 -25.62
N LEU A 74 17.46 0.57 -24.65
CA LEU A 74 17.87 0.31 -23.27
C LEU A 74 17.00 -0.77 -22.63
N GLU A 75 15.69 -0.76 -22.87
CA GLU A 75 14.76 -1.79 -22.40
C GLU A 75 15.10 -3.18 -22.96
N CYS A 76 15.45 -3.28 -24.25
CA CYS A 76 15.93 -4.52 -24.86
C CYS A 76 17.22 -5.02 -24.19
N ALA A 77 18.18 -4.13 -23.92
CA ALA A 77 19.43 -4.50 -23.24
C ALA A 77 19.16 -5.01 -21.81
N LEU A 78 18.25 -4.36 -21.07
CA LEU A 78 17.82 -4.82 -19.76
C LEU A 78 17.07 -6.16 -19.82
N SER A 79 16.26 -6.37 -20.85
CA SER A 79 15.52 -7.63 -21.06
C SER A 79 16.46 -8.80 -21.32
N TYR A 80 17.51 -8.60 -22.13
CA TYR A 80 18.55 -9.62 -22.33
C TYR A 80 19.24 -10.03 -21.03
N LEU A 81 19.48 -9.07 -20.12
CA LEU A 81 20.02 -9.37 -18.80
C LEU A 81 19.03 -10.16 -17.93
N LYS A 82 17.72 -9.86 -18.01
CA LYS A 82 16.68 -10.66 -17.34
C LYS A 82 16.69 -12.11 -17.85
N ASP A 83 16.74 -12.29 -19.16
CA ASP A 83 16.79 -13.62 -19.81
C ASP A 83 18.06 -14.40 -19.43
N SER A 84 19.14 -13.67 -19.13
CA SER A 84 20.40 -14.23 -18.59
C SER A 84 20.35 -14.46 -17.06
N ASN A 85 19.16 -14.51 -16.46
CA ASN A 85 18.93 -14.70 -15.02
C ASN A 85 19.55 -13.64 -14.10
N ILE A 86 19.80 -12.42 -14.59
CA ILE A 86 20.21 -11.30 -13.74
C ILE A 86 18.98 -10.68 -13.10
N ASN A 87 18.88 -10.80 -11.77
CA ASN A 87 17.72 -10.34 -11.01
C ASN A 87 17.81 -8.89 -10.55
N ILE A 88 19.04 -8.42 -10.27
CA ILE A 88 19.31 -7.11 -9.68
C ILE A 88 20.63 -6.57 -10.25
N LEU A 89 20.69 -5.26 -10.46
CA LEU A 89 21.82 -4.59 -11.06
C LEU A 89 22.10 -3.27 -10.34
N SER A 90 23.37 -2.86 -10.22
CA SER A 90 23.68 -1.55 -9.65
C SER A 90 23.27 -0.44 -10.62
N LEU A 91 22.82 0.69 -10.08
CA LEU A 91 22.45 1.85 -10.91
C LEU A 91 23.61 2.31 -11.79
N LYS A 92 24.85 2.25 -11.29
CA LYS A 92 26.05 2.56 -12.07
C LYS A 92 26.12 1.72 -13.35
N LYS A 93 25.91 0.41 -13.27
CA LYS A 93 25.95 -0.47 -14.45
C LYS A 93 24.83 -0.15 -15.44
N VAL A 94 23.64 0.21 -14.95
CA VAL A 94 22.55 0.66 -15.82
C VAL A 94 22.88 1.98 -16.50
N ALA A 95 23.48 2.93 -15.78
CA ALA A 95 23.94 4.19 -16.35
C ALA A 95 25.04 3.96 -17.40
N ASP A 96 25.96 3.02 -17.16
CA ASP A 96 26.99 2.65 -18.13
C ASP A 96 26.38 2.03 -19.40
N LEU A 97 25.41 1.12 -19.26
CA LEU A 97 24.64 0.57 -20.40
C LEU A 97 23.86 1.64 -21.16
N ALA A 98 23.33 2.65 -20.47
CA ALA A 98 22.57 3.73 -21.08
C ALA A 98 23.48 4.71 -21.84
N ARG A 99 24.72 4.91 -21.37
CA ARG A 99 25.73 5.73 -22.08
C ARG A 99 26.36 4.97 -23.25
N GLN A 100 26.44 3.65 -23.17
CA GLN A 100 26.85 2.82 -24.31
C GLN A 100 25.90 3.07 -25.47
N ASN A 101 26.45 3.35 -26.65
CA ASN A 101 25.70 3.69 -27.87
C ASN A 101 24.84 4.97 -27.77
N ASP A 102 25.21 5.91 -26.88
CA ASP A 102 24.59 7.23 -26.75
C ASP A 102 23.07 7.22 -26.52
N LEU A 103 22.54 6.17 -25.87
CA LEU A 103 21.09 6.02 -25.66
C LEU A 103 20.54 7.11 -24.73
N ILE A 104 21.17 7.29 -23.56
CA ILE A 104 20.82 8.31 -22.57
C ILE A 104 22.09 8.88 -21.96
N GLN A 105 22.29 10.19 -22.16
CA GLN A 105 23.47 10.90 -21.65
C GLN A 105 23.22 11.62 -20.32
N LYS A 106 21.99 12.12 -20.15
CA LYS A 106 21.60 12.91 -18.98
C LYS A 106 21.08 11.99 -17.89
N GLU A 107 21.57 12.17 -16.67
CA GLU A 107 21.14 11.39 -15.52
C GLU A 107 19.66 11.60 -15.20
N GLU A 108 19.15 12.81 -15.40
CA GLU A 108 17.73 13.12 -15.19
C GLU A 108 16.84 12.28 -16.11
N GLU A 109 17.22 12.14 -17.38
CA GLU A 109 16.47 11.31 -18.32
C GLU A 109 16.51 9.83 -17.93
N LEU A 110 17.65 9.34 -17.45
CA LEU A 110 17.77 7.95 -16.97
C LEU A 110 16.80 7.71 -15.81
N PHE A 111 16.70 8.65 -14.88
CA PHE A 111 15.74 8.54 -13.78
C PHE A 111 14.28 8.57 -14.25
N VAL A 112 13.95 9.37 -15.27
CA VAL A 112 12.59 9.37 -15.85
C VAL A 112 12.30 8.00 -16.50
N PHE A 113 13.24 7.45 -17.27
CA PHE A 113 13.12 6.10 -17.85
C PHE A 113 12.90 5.04 -16.76
N LEU A 114 13.74 5.03 -15.72
CA LEU A 114 13.65 4.06 -14.63
C LEU A 114 12.34 4.20 -13.83
N HIS A 115 11.88 5.43 -13.62
CA HIS A 115 10.61 5.69 -12.95
C HIS A 115 9.44 5.16 -13.80
N TYR A 116 9.44 5.44 -15.10
CA TYR A 116 8.44 4.90 -16.03
C TYR A 116 8.40 3.36 -15.99
N GLN A 117 9.55 2.71 -16.12
CA GLN A 117 9.66 1.24 -16.06
C GLN A 117 9.21 0.67 -14.70
N HIS A 118 9.40 1.42 -13.62
CA HIS A 118 8.89 1.06 -12.30
C HIS A 118 7.36 1.15 -12.21
N GLN A 119 6.77 2.22 -12.75
CA GLN A 119 5.32 2.44 -12.73
C GLN A 119 4.55 1.35 -13.49
N ILE A 120 5.07 0.87 -14.62
CA ILE A 120 4.48 -0.23 -15.38
C ILE A 120 4.82 -1.63 -14.80
N GLY A 121 5.61 -1.69 -13.72
CA GLY A 121 5.95 -2.93 -13.04
C GLY A 121 6.97 -3.80 -13.77
N ASN A 122 7.70 -3.26 -14.75
CA ASN A 122 8.75 -3.99 -15.46
C ASN A 122 10.02 -4.18 -14.61
N ILE A 123 10.33 -3.21 -13.75
CA ILE A 123 11.44 -3.22 -12.80
C ILE A 123 10.98 -2.64 -11.46
N ILE A 124 11.78 -2.77 -10.41
CA ILE A 124 11.58 -2.03 -9.15
C ILE A 124 12.73 -1.05 -8.97
N PHE A 125 12.39 0.24 -8.83
CA PHE A 125 13.34 1.32 -8.64
C PHE A 125 12.74 2.40 -7.73
N PHE A 126 13.51 2.81 -6.73
CA PHE A 126 13.19 3.93 -5.85
C PHE A 126 14.35 4.92 -5.87
N LYS A 127 14.06 6.17 -6.24
CA LYS A 127 15.07 7.21 -6.43
C LYS A 127 15.88 7.52 -5.16
N ASP A 128 15.27 7.39 -3.99
CA ASP A 128 15.91 7.71 -2.71
C ASP A 128 16.70 6.54 -2.09
N ILE A 129 16.61 5.34 -2.69
CA ILE A 129 17.44 4.17 -2.34
C ILE A 129 18.09 3.57 -3.60
N SER A 130 18.61 4.44 -4.45
CA SER A 130 18.97 4.17 -5.85
C SER A 130 20.27 3.37 -6.07
N ASP A 131 20.81 2.70 -5.06
CA ASP A 131 22.06 1.93 -5.19
C ASP A 131 21.91 0.81 -6.24
N TYR A 132 20.72 0.21 -6.28
CA TYR A 132 20.39 -0.92 -7.15
C TYR A 132 19.01 -0.74 -7.80
N ILE A 133 18.82 -1.45 -8.90
CA ILE A 133 17.57 -1.64 -9.62
C ILE A 133 17.29 -3.14 -9.65
N ILE A 134 16.08 -3.52 -9.24
CA ILE A 134 15.65 -4.91 -9.35
C ILE A 134 15.03 -5.11 -10.72
N LEU A 135 15.70 -5.89 -11.56
CA LEU A 135 15.28 -6.16 -12.93
C LEU A 135 14.12 -7.15 -12.99
N GLN A 136 14.05 -8.08 -12.04
CA GLN A 136 13.01 -9.11 -11.99
C GLN A 136 12.12 -8.93 -10.75
N PRO A 137 10.95 -8.28 -10.88
CA PRO A 137 9.99 -8.13 -9.77
C PRO A 137 9.57 -9.48 -9.17
N ASN A 138 9.46 -10.55 -9.98
CA ASN A 138 9.15 -11.89 -9.48
C ASN A 138 10.22 -12.45 -8.53
N TRP A 139 11.50 -12.13 -8.74
CA TRP A 139 12.57 -12.51 -7.82
C TRP A 139 12.43 -11.80 -6.47
N LEU A 140 12.02 -10.52 -6.47
CA LEU A 140 11.69 -9.78 -5.25
C LEU A 140 10.46 -10.35 -4.55
N VAL A 141 9.42 -10.72 -5.29
CA VAL A 141 8.24 -11.38 -4.71
C VAL A 141 8.65 -12.68 -4.01
N LYS A 142 9.52 -13.49 -4.61
CA LYS A 142 10.09 -14.68 -3.95
C LYS A 142 10.83 -14.28 -2.66
N CYS A 143 11.65 -13.23 -2.68
CA CYS A 143 12.30 -12.70 -1.48
C CYS A 143 11.29 -12.33 -0.38
N PHE A 144 10.20 -11.65 -0.73
CA PHE A 144 9.17 -11.29 0.25
C PHE A 144 8.50 -12.52 0.84
N ARG A 145 8.19 -13.52 0.01
CA ARG A 145 7.59 -14.79 0.45
C ARG A 145 8.45 -15.52 1.48
N CYS A 146 9.77 -15.35 1.46
CA CYS A 146 10.67 -15.92 2.46
C CYS A 146 10.41 -15.38 3.87
N LEU A 147 9.85 -14.17 3.96
CA LEU A 147 9.65 -13.45 5.23
C LEU A 147 8.18 -13.38 5.64
N VAL A 148 7.24 -13.32 4.68
CA VAL A 148 5.82 -13.01 4.96
C VAL A 148 4.81 -14.07 4.51
N CYS A 149 5.23 -15.19 3.91
CA CYS A 149 4.28 -16.21 3.46
C CYS A 149 4.24 -17.48 4.33
N ASP A 150 3.00 -17.92 4.55
CA ASP A 150 2.52 -18.95 5.48
C ASP A 150 3.26 -20.31 5.43
N ASN A 151 3.91 -20.65 6.56
CA ASN A 151 4.12 -21.93 7.25
C ASN A 151 4.44 -23.25 6.52
N ARG A 152 4.10 -23.46 5.24
CA ARG A 152 4.34 -24.77 4.58
C ARG A 152 5.79 -25.01 4.18
N ASN A 153 6.56 -23.93 4.03
CA ASN A 153 7.99 -23.99 3.76
C ASN A 153 8.84 -23.59 4.97
N TYR A 154 8.21 -23.16 6.08
CA TYR A 154 8.92 -22.98 7.33
C TYR A 154 9.18 -24.36 7.91
N ASP A 155 10.43 -24.78 7.87
CA ASP A 155 10.81 -25.91 8.68
C ASP A 155 10.92 -25.36 10.11
N GLU A 156 9.84 -25.48 10.88
CA GLU A 156 9.79 -25.07 12.30
C GLU A 156 10.99 -25.62 13.09
N ARG A 157 11.64 -26.68 12.59
CA ARG A 157 12.85 -27.29 13.16
C ARG A 157 14.10 -26.40 13.09
N LEU A 158 14.18 -25.41 12.20
CA LEU A 158 15.39 -24.59 12.03
C LEU A 158 15.51 -23.46 13.06
N CYS A 159 14.39 -22.82 13.44
CA CYS A 159 14.31 -21.66 14.34
C CYS A 159 12.98 -21.60 15.09
N PRO A 160 12.64 -22.61 15.92
CA PRO A 160 11.32 -22.66 16.56
C PRO A 160 11.07 -21.46 17.47
N THR A 161 12.11 -20.94 18.13
CA THR A 161 11.98 -19.81 19.05
C THR A 161 11.79 -18.50 18.29
N GLU A 162 12.66 -18.17 17.33
CA GLU A 162 12.52 -16.90 16.58
C GLU A 162 11.24 -16.87 15.74
N ASN A 163 10.79 -18.02 15.21
CA ASN A 163 9.53 -18.08 14.46
C ASN A 163 8.32 -17.88 15.37
N LYS A 164 8.31 -18.48 16.56
CA LYS A 164 7.27 -18.24 17.56
C LYS A 164 7.23 -16.76 17.94
N THR A 165 8.38 -16.12 18.15
CA THR A 165 8.47 -14.69 18.43
C THR A 165 7.92 -13.84 17.28
N LEU A 166 8.27 -14.16 16.03
CA LEU A 166 7.72 -13.45 14.86
C LEU A 166 6.19 -13.53 14.82
N HIS A 167 5.61 -14.71 15.06
CA HIS A 167 4.16 -14.88 15.05
C HIS A 167 3.44 -14.28 16.28
N SER A 168 4.09 -14.26 17.45
CA SER A 168 3.49 -13.70 18.65
C SER A 168 3.59 -12.17 18.70
N THR A 169 4.77 -11.61 18.40
CA THR A 169 5.05 -10.18 18.56
C THR A 169 5.27 -9.42 17.26
N GLY A 170 5.37 -10.12 16.13
CA GLY A 170 5.68 -9.51 14.83
C GLY A 170 7.15 -9.14 14.70
N LYS A 171 7.99 -9.42 15.69
CA LYS A 171 9.40 -9.04 15.70
C LYS A 171 10.22 -9.95 14.79
N LEU A 172 10.77 -9.37 13.74
CA LEU A 172 11.72 -10.00 12.83
C LEU A 172 13.15 -9.66 13.26
N SER A 173 13.90 -10.66 13.70
CA SER A 173 15.29 -10.51 14.09
C SER A 173 16.24 -10.61 12.89
N GLU A 174 17.37 -9.92 12.97
CA GLU A 174 18.46 -10.02 11.98
C GLU A 174 18.90 -11.48 11.74
N ASN A 175 18.98 -12.28 12.80
CA ASN A 175 19.37 -13.68 12.71
C ASN A 175 18.36 -14.50 11.87
N LEU A 176 17.06 -14.26 12.08
CA LEU A 176 16.02 -14.92 11.32
C LEU A 176 16.07 -14.51 9.84
N ILE A 177 16.30 -13.24 9.53
CA ILE A 177 16.50 -12.76 8.14
C ILE A 177 17.64 -13.52 7.47
N VAL A 178 18.81 -13.59 8.11
CA VAL A 178 20.00 -14.24 7.54
C VAL A 178 19.74 -15.72 7.27
N LYS A 179 19.09 -16.42 8.21
CA LYS A 179 18.74 -17.83 8.05
C LYS A 179 17.72 -18.06 6.94
N LEU A 180 16.69 -17.22 6.84
CA LEU A 180 15.66 -17.32 5.79
C LEU A 180 16.25 -17.05 4.40
N PHE A 181 17.11 -16.02 4.28
CA PHE A 181 17.78 -15.72 3.01
C PHE A 181 18.81 -16.78 2.60
N ASN A 182 19.41 -17.50 3.56
CA ASN A 182 20.31 -18.63 3.30
C ASN A 182 19.61 -19.93 2.93
N LYS A 183 18.37 -20.13 3.40
CA LYS A 183 17.63 -21.39 3.20
C LYS A 183 17.16 -21.54 1.76
N GLU A 184 16.74 -20.45 1.15
CA GLU A 184 16.31 -20.45 -0.24
C GLU A 184 17.46 -20.83 -1.18
N GLU A 185 17.11 -21.15 -2.44
CA GLU A 185 18.08 -21.61 -3.42
C GLU A 185 19.33 -20.70 -3.42
N PRO A 186 20.55 -21.25 -3.21
CA PRO A 186 21.79 -20.47 -3.15
C PRO A 186 22.03 -19.57 -4.38
N THR A 187 21.36 -19.90 -5.49
CA THR A 187 21.34 -19.17 -6.75
C THR A 187 20.66 -17.79 -6.66
N LEU A 188 19.89 -17.51 -5.62
CA LEU A 188 19.10 -16.28 -5.51
C LEU A 188 19.86 -15.11 -4.88
N GLU A 189 21.03 -15.34 -4.29
CA GLU A 189 21.97 -14.32 -3.76
C GLU A 189 21.36 -13.25 -2.84
N TYR A 190 20.24 -13.52 -2.13
CA TYR A 190 19.54 -12.51 -1.33
C TYR A 190 20.43 -11.84 -0.26
N LEU A 191 21.31 -12.60 0.40
CA LEU A 191 22.21 -12.06 1.41
C LEU A 191 23.16 -10.97 0.89
N LYS A 192 23.61 -11.10 -0.35
CA LYS A 192 24.51 -10.12 -0.99
C LYS A 192 23.87 -8.74 -1.12
N TYR A 193 22.56 -8.71 -1.28
CA TYR A 193 21.76 -7.49 -1.48
C TYR A 193 20.86 -7.16 -0.28
N LYS A 194 21.05 -7.83 0.87
CA LYS A 194 20.17 -7.77 2.04
C LYS A 194 19.79 -6.35 2.44
N ASP A 195 20.77 -5.46 2.62
CA ASP A 195 20.50 -4.10 3.09
C ASP A 195 19.64 -3.29 2.10
N HIS A 196 19.84 -3.48 0.80
CA HIS A 196 18.99 -2.83 -0.21
C HIS A 196 17.60 -3.47 -0.24
N LEU A 197 17.50 -4.80 -0.15
CA LEU A 197 16.22 -5.52 -0.10
C LEU A 197 15.37 -5.09 1.10
N LEU A 198 15.97 -4.94 2.28
CA LEU A 198 15.27 -4.47 3.48
C LEU A 198 14.73 -3.05 3.28
N LYS A 199 15.52 -2.13 2.69
CA LYS A 199 15.04 -0.78 2.35
C LYS A 199 13.87 -0.83 1.36
N VAL A 200 13.94 -1.70 0.35
CA VAL A 200 12.84 -1.91 -0.62
C VAL A 200 11.60 -2.45 0.09
N MET A 201 11.75 -3.38 1.04
CA MET A 201 10.64 -3.90 1.84
C MET A 201 10.01 -2.83 2.75
N GLU A 202 10.81 -1.92 3.30
CA GLU A 202 10.29 -0.75 4.02
C GLU A 202 9.49 0.17 3.08
N LYS A 203 9.93 0.37 1.82
CA LYS A 203 9.18 1.16 0.83
C LYS A 203 7.82 0.57 0.46
N PHE A 204 7.69 -0.74 0.51
CA PHE A 204 6.41 -1.42 0.29
C PHE A 204 5.57 -1.56 1.55
N ASP A 205 5.99 -0.99 2.70
CA ASP A 205 5.36 -1.20 4.01
C ASP A 205 5.15 -2.71 4.29
N ILE A 206 6.20 -3.51 4.07
CA ILE A 206 6.21 -4.94 4.39
C ILE A 206 6.89 -5.18 5.73
N ILE A 207 7.96 -4.43 5.99
CA ILE A 207 8.67 -4.42 7.27
C ILE A 207 8.79 -2.97 7.76
N ILE A 208 8.99 -2.81 9.06
CA ILE A 208 9.29 -1.50 9.62
C ILE A 208 10.33 -1.56 10.71
N LYS A 209 11.28 -0.64 10.63
CA LYS A 209 12.19 -0.37 11.72
C LYS A 209 11.56 0.66 12.68
N PRO A 210 11.37 0.32 13.97
CA PRO A 210 10.84 1.27 14.93
C PRO A 210 11.84 2.42 15.16
N THR A 211 11.45 3.64 14.80
CA THR A 211 12.33 4.83 14.83
C THR A 211 12.53 5.40 16.24
N LEU A 212 11.54 5.25 17.12
CA LEU A 212 11.49 5.93 18.42
C LEU A 212 11.87 5.05 19.63
N ASN A 213 12.11 3.75 19.42
CA ASN A 213 12.41 2.78 20.48
C ASN A 213 13.92 2.65 20.82
N ILE A 214 14.80 3.44 20.20
CA ILE A 214 16.25 3.31 20.39
C ILE A 214 16.69 4.16 21.59
N LYS A 215 16.43 3.68 22.81
CA LYS A 215 17.24 4.08 23.98
C LYS A 215 18.59 3.34 23.90
N SER A 216 19.64 4.03 24.35
CA SER A 216 21.05 3.82 24.01
C SER A 216 21.68 2.44 24.27
N GLU A 217 21.00 1.50 24.93
CA GLU A 217 21.55 0.18 25.30
C GLU A 217 21.15 -0.94 24.32
N ASP A 218 20.07 -0.81 23.53
CA ASP A 218 19.65 -1.79 22.51
C ASP A 218 20.31 -1.56 21.13
N LYS A 219 21.43 -0.82 21.10
CA LYS A 219 22.13 -0.35 19.89
C LYS A 219 22.63 -1.46 18.95
N TYR A 220 22.61 -2.71 19.40
CA TYR A 220 23.31 -3.83 18.73
C TYR A 220 22.42 -4.81 17.99
N GLN A 221 21.08 -4.74 18.11
CA GLN A 221 20.20 -5.69 17.41
C GLN A 221 19.14 -4.97 16.57
N LYS A 222 19.47 -4.76 15.28
CA LYS A 222 18.49 -4.33 14.28
C LYS A 222 17.34 -5.35 14.27
N SER A 223 16.17 -4.93 14.73
CA SER A 223 14.94 -5.71 14.67
C SER A 223 13.90 -4.92 13.89
N TYR A 224 13.16 -5.62 13.04
CA TYR A 224 12.05 -5.06 12.28
C TYR A 224 10.73 -5.60 12.85
N TYR A 225 9.62 -4.94 12.54
CA TYR A 225 8.28 -5.47 12.78
C TYR A 225 7.59 -5.82 11.47
N ILE A 226 6.82 -6.91 11.50
CA ILE A 226 5.92 -7.35 10.43
C ILE A 226 4.52 -7.54 11.01
N PRO A 227 3.70 -6.48 11.11
CA PRO A 227 2.36 -6.55 11.71
C PRO A 227 1.44 -7.59 11.07
N CYS A 228 1.59 -7.85 9.76
CA CYS A 228 0.76 -8.84 9.06
C CYS A 228 1.04 -10.29 9.44
N MET A 229 2.18 -10.57 10.10
CA MET A 229 2.56 -11.92 10.57
C MET A 229 2.08 -12.22 11.99
N ILE A 230 1.57 -11.22 12.71
CA ILE A 230 1.11 -11.36 14.09
C ILE A 230 -0.17 -12.18 14.11
N SER A 231 -0.08 -13.40 14.63
CA SER A 231 -1.20 -14.32 14.80
C SER A 231 -1.78 -14.27 16.20
N GLN A 232 -1.06 -13.69 17.18
CA GLN A 232 -1.54 -13.53 18.54
C GLN A 232 -2.82 -12.69 18.56
N LYS A 233 -3.92 -13.36 18.92
CA LYS A 233 -5.21 -12.72 19.16
C LYS A 233 -5.32 -12.38 20.64
N SER A 234 -5.51 -11.10 20.93
CA SER A 234 -5.87 -10.63 22.26
C SER A 234 -7.25 -9.99 22.22
N ASN A 235 -8.09 -10.38 23.18
CA ASN A 235 -9.34 -9.70 23.50
C ASN A 235 -8.99 -8.27 24.02
N LEU A 236 -9.88 -7.31 23.79
CA LEU A 236 -9.66 -5.91 24.18
C LEU A 236 -9.62 -5.72 25.72
N ASP A 237 -10.47 -6.41 26.46
CA ASP A 237 -10.52 -6.40 27.92
C ASP A 237 -9.22 -6.91 28.55
N ASP A 238 -8.60 -7.94 27.97
CA ASP A 238 -7.31 -8.44 28.45
C ASP A 238 -6.21 -7.40 28.23
N ILE A 239 -6.18 -6.74 27.07
CA ILE A 239 -5.27 -5.61 26.83
C ILE A 239 -5.54 -4.49 27.84
N LYS A 240 -6.81 -4.14 28.08
CA LYS A 240 -7.19 -3.12 29.08
C LYS A 240 -6.71 -3.49 30.49
N LYS A 241 -6.85 -4.75 30.91
CA LYS A 241 -6.34 -5.24 32.20
C LYS A 241 -4.82 -5.13 32.27
N THR A 242 -4.10 -5.58 31.25
CA THR A 242 -2.63 -5.50 31.17
C THR A 242 -2.12 -4.07 31.37
N PHE A 243 -2.88 -3.08 30.92
CA PHE A 243 -2.50 -1.68 31.04
C PHE A 243 -3.12 -0.94 32.23
N GLY A 244 -3.89 -1.59 33.10
CA GLY A 244 -4.53 -0.93 34.25
C GLY A 244 -5.63 0.06 33.84
N VAL A 245 -6.28 -0.16 32.70
CA VAL A 245 -7.34 0.71 32.17
C VAL A 245 -8.66 0.52 32.93
N THR A 246 -8.84 -0.64 33.55
CA THR A 246 -10.04 -0.95 34.36
C THR A 246 -10.01 -0.29 35.74
N GLU A 247 -8.91 0.37 36.11
CA GLU A 247 -8.79 1.08 37.38
C GLU A 247 -9.54 2.42 37.34
N PRO A 248 -10.18 2.86 38.45
CA PRO A 248 -11.01 4.07 38.49
C PRO A 248 -10.26 5.37 38.19
N ILE A 249 -8.93 5.31 38.16
CA ILE A 249 -8.04 6.44 37.84
C ILE A 249 -7.84 6.65 36.33
N CYS A 250 -8.32 5.73 35.48
CA CYS A 250 -8.23 5.82 34.03
C CYS A 250 -9.53 6.37 33.43
N SER A 251 -9.41 7.43 32.64
CA SER A 251 -10.52 7.95 31.82
C SER A 251 -10.33 7.54 30.36
N LEU A 252 -11.44 7.14 29.74
CA LEU A 252 -11.51 6.66 28.37
C LEU A 252 -12.14 7.72 27.48
N SER A 253 -11.48 8.08 26.38
CA SER A 253 -12.14 8.82 25.33
C SER A 253 -13.27 7.97 24.70
N PRO A 254 -14.29 8.59 24.10
CA PRO A 254 -15.12 7.95 23.10
C PRO A 254 -14.25 7.34 22.00
N TRP A 255 -14.74 6.29 21.35
CA TRP A 255 -14.10 5.76 20.15
C TRP A 255 -14.31 6.71 18.97
N LEU A 256 -13.24 7.04 18.28
CA LEU A 256 -13.31 7.59 16.92
C LEU A 256 -13.28 6.42 15.94
N VAL A 257 -14.19 6.40 14.97
CA VAL A 257 -14.36 5.27 14.04
C VAL A 257 -14.36 5.78 12.61
N LEU A 258 -13.47 5.24 11.78
CA LEU A 258 -13.56 5.32 10.33
C LEU A 258 -14.22 4.06 9.81
N GLU A 259 -15.45 4.17 9.32
CA GLU A 259 -16.21 3.06 8.78
C GLU A 259 -16.17 3.09 7.26
N PHE A 260 -15.63 2.05 6.66
CA PHE A 260 -15.46 1.89 5.22
C PHE A 260 -16.57 1.03 4.64
N ASP A 261 -16.94 1.29 3.39
CA ASP A 261 -17.84 0.38 2.65
C ASP A 261 -17.12 -0.95 2.34
N PHE A 262 -15.81 -0.88 2.16
CA PHE A 262 -14.89 -2.00 2.09
C PHE A 262 -13.51 -1.54 2.58
N LEU A 263 -12.91 -2.27 3.53
CA LEU A 263 -11.57 -2.00 4.03
C LEU A 263 -10.60 -3.05 3.48
N PRO A 264 -9.73 -2.72 2.50
CA PRO A 264 -8.73 -3.64 2.02
C PRO A 264 -7.77 -4.04 3.15
N PHE A 265 -7.41 -5.33 3.23
CA PHE A 265 -6.46 -5.81 4.24
C PHE A 265 -5.11 -5.07 4.20
N ALA A 266 -4.68 -4.65 3.00
CA ALA A 266 -3.45 -3.85 2.86
C ALA A 266 -3.53 -2.51 3.62
N TYR A 267 -4.69 -1.85 3.67
CA TYR A 267 -4.83 -0.56 4.35
C TYR A 267 -4.58 -0.69 5.85
N PHE A 268 -5.04 -1.79 6.45
CA PHE A 268 -4.75 -2.10 7.85
C PHE A 268 -3.25 -2.08 8.11
N ASN A 269 -2.48 -2.78 7.28
CA ASN A 269 -1.04 -2.84 7.43
C ASN A 269 -0.40 -1.46 7.23
N HIS A 270 -0.69 -0.77 6.12
CA HIS A 270 -0.11 0.55 5.84
C HIS A 270 -0.38 1.59 6.94
N ILE A 271 -1.56 1.55 7.55
CA ILE A 271 -1.90 2.43 8.67
C ILE A 271 -1.15 2.00 9.92
N MET A 272 -1.13 0.70 10.24
CA MET A 272 -0.34 0.18 11.36
C MET A 272 1.15 0.56 11.24
N PHE A 273 1.73 0.43 10.05
CA PHE A 273 3.09 0.85 9.72
C PHE A 273 3.30 2.35 9.98
N ASN A 274 2.40 3.20 9.50
CA ASN A 274 2.46 4.63 9.76
C ASN A 274 2.47 4.95 11.26
N TYR A 275 1.67 4.25 12.07
CA TYR A 275 1.66 4.48 13.52
C TYR A 275 2.90 3.94 14.23
N ILE A 276 3.41 2.77 13.85
CA ILE A 276 4.68 2.24 14.39
C ILE A 276 5.87 3.14 14.04
N ALA A 277 5.85 3.80 12.87
CA ALA A 277 6.89 4.74 12.45
C ALA A 277 6.92 6.01 13.31
N ASN A 278 5.75 6.52 13.64
CA ASN A 278 5.56 7.87 14.21
C ASN A 278 5.29 7.88 15.71
N TYR A 279 4.93 6.74 16.32
CA TYR A 279 4.64 6.65 17.76
C TYR A 279 5.39 5.51 18.43
N THR A 280 5.74 5.73 19.70
CA THR A 280 6.41 4.72 20.52
C THR A 280 5.42 3.63 20.92
N VAL A 281 5.64 2.41 20.46
CA VAL A 281 4.83 1.24 20.83
C VAL A 281 4.97 0.96 22.34
N CYS A 282 3.86 0.78 23.04
CA CYS A 282 3.88 0.39 24.44
C CYS A 282 4.44 -1.02 24.62
N LYS A 283 4.99 -1.31 25.80
CA LYS A 283 5.34 -2.68 26.21
C LYS A 283 4.24 -3.23 27.11
N ASP A 284 3.92 -4.51 26.94
CA ASP A 284 3.01 -5.23 27.83
C ASP A 284 3.72 -5.65 29.13
N CYS A 285 3.01 -6.39 30.00
CA CYS A 285 3.57 -6.85 31.27
C CYS A 285 4.74 -7.84 31.14
N SER A 286 4.92 -8.46 29.97
CA SER A 286 6.07 -9.33 29.68
C SER A 286 7.27 -8.56 29.14
N GLY A 287 7.11 -7.26 28.87
CA GLY A 287 8.14 -6.41 28.26
C GLY A 287 8.15 -6.47 26.73
N GLU A 288 7.25 -7.24 26.13
CA GLU A 288 7.08 -7.36 24.68
C GLU A 288 6.24 -6.20 24.11
N PRO A 289 6.43 -5.82 22.85
CA PRO A 289 5.67 -4.74 22.23
C PRO A 289 4.19 -5.09 22.14
N ALA A 290 3.33 -4.16 22.54
CA ALA A 290 1.88 -4.30 22.57
C ALA A 290 1.25 -4.13 21.18
N ILE A 291 1.65 -5.00 20.25
CA ILE A 291 1.11 -5.14 18.90
C ILE A 291 0.48 -6.52 18.81
N TYR A 292 -0.79 -6.56 18.44
CA TYR A 292 -1.60 -7.77 18.35
C TYR A 292 -2.24 -7.85 16.97
N CYS A 293 -2.80 -9.01 16.63
CA CYS A 293 -3.55 -9.16 15.39
C CYS A 293 -4.73 -8.15 15.34
N GLY A 294 -4.60 -7.15 14.46
CA GLY A 294 -5.58 -6.08 14.30
C GLY A 294 -5.59 -5.01 15.40
N LYS A 295 -4.60 -4.95 16.33
CA LYS A 295 -4.60 -3.95 17.41
C LYS A 295 -3.18 -3.52 17.78
N ALA A 296 -3.01 -2.29 18.24
CA ALA A 296 -1.75 -1.86 18.83
C ALA A 296 -1.97 -0.73 19.85
N VAL A 297 -1.07 -0.65 20.83
CA VAL A 297 -1.09 0.39 21.87
C VAL A 297 0.19 1.22 21.79
N PHE A 298 0.04 2.55 21.78
CA PHE A 298 1.12 3.52 21.60
C PHE A 298 1.14 4.55 22.73
N TRP A 299 2.33 5.03 23.07
CA TRP A 299 2.51 6.19 23.93
C TRP A 299 2.23 7.48 23.16
N LEU A 300 1.47 8.38 23.77
CA LEU A 300 1.19 9.71 23.20
C LEU A 300 2.10 10.80 23.76
N GLU A 301 2.54 10.65 25.00
CA GLU A 301 3.45 11.59 25.65
C GLU A 301 4.55 10.80 26.37
N ASN A 302 5.78 11.33 26.35
CA ASN A 302 6.93 10.67 27.01
C ASN A 302 6.85 10.70 28.54
N GLU A 303 6.06 11.63 29.11
CA GLU A 303 5.97 11.86 30.57
C GLU A 303 4.54 11.83 31.13
N LYS A 304 3.50 12.11 30.33
CA LYS A 304 2.09 11.98 30.78
C LYS A 304 1.54 10.59 30.45
N PRO A 305 0.64 10.03 31.28
CA PRO A 305 0.13 8.69 31.09
C PRO A 305 -1.04 8.74 30.11
N SER A 306 -0.78 9.08 28.85
CA SER A 306 -1.79 8.94 27.80
C SER A 306 -1.33 7.90 26.80
N LYS A 307 -2.20 6.93 26.53
CA LYS A 307 -1.96 5.87 25.56
C LYS A 307 -3.03 5.91 24.48
N LEU A 308 -2.64 5.65 23.25
CA LEU A 308 -3.55 5.46 22.12
C LEU A 308 -3.67 3.97 21.84
N ILE A 309 -4.89 3.46 21.77
CA ILE A 309 -5.15 2.15 21.18
C ILE A 309 -5.78 2.34 19.81
N ILE A 310 -5.26 1.57 18.85
CA ILE A 310 -5.82 1.45 17.51
C ILE A 310 -6.32 0.03 17.34
N CYS A 311 -7.55 -0.12 16.86
CA CYS A 311 -8.21 -1.39 16.66
C CYS A 311 -8.81 -1.46 15.27
N PHE A 312 -8.59 -2.57 14.59
CA PHE A 312 -9.11 -2.86 13.27
C PHE A 312 -10.17 -3.95 13.35
N SER A 313 -11.26 -3.73 12.62
CA SER A 313 -12.37 -4.65 12.47
C SER A 313 -12.69 -4.80 10.98
N GLN A 314 -13.63 -5.68 10.63
CA GLN A 314 -13.90 -6.09 9.25
C GLN A 314 -14.04 -4.93 8.26
N ASN A 315 -14.67 -3.82 8.68
CA ASN A 315 -14.86 -2.65 7.84
C ASN A 315 -14.58 -1.32 8.56
N ALA A 316 -13.89 -1.34 9.70
CA ALA A 316 -13.66 -0.11 10.45
C ALA A 316 -12.34 -0.07 11.20
N ILE A 317 -11.79 1.13 11.27
CA ILE A 317 -10.61 1.50 12.05
C ILE A 317 -11.09 2.34 13.22
N SER A 318 -10.77 1.92 14.44
CA SER A 318 -11.25 2.54 15.67
C SER A 318 -10.09 2.97 16.56
N LEU A 319 -10.13 4.21 17.04
CA LEU A 319 -9.13 4.80 17.91
C LEU A 319 -9.76 5.15 19.26
N GLN A 320 -9.03 4.92 20.35
CA GLN A 320 -9.42 5.36 21.69
C GLN A 320 -8.18 5.80 22.47
N ILE A 321 -8.35 6.82 23.31
CA ILE A 321 -7.30 7.35 24.17
C ILE A 321 -7.61 6.94 25.61
N TRP A 322 -6.58 6.44 26.28
CA TRP A 322 -6.59 6.07 27.68
C TRP A 322 -5.74 7.08 28.44
N LYS A 323 -6.36 7.81 29.37
CA LYS A 323 -5.70 8.86 30.15
C LYS A 323 -5.72 8.47 31.63
N TRP A 324 -4.57 8.51 32.30
CA TRP A 324 -4.52 8.38 33.77
C TRP A 324 -4.28 9.76 34.43
N GLY A 325 -4.86 9.97 35.61
CA GLY A 325 -4.69 11.23 36.36
C GLY A 325 -5.58 12.38 35.89
N HIS A 326 -5.21 13.62 36.21
CA HIS A 326 -6.05 14.79 35.91
C HIS A 326 -6.34 14.92 34.41
N VAL A 327 -7.62 15.08 34.09
CA VAL A 327 -8.11 15.31 32.72
C VAL A 327 -7.56 16.65 32.25
N SER A 328 -6.43 16.63 31.54
CA SER A 328 -6.04 17.78 30.74
C SER A 328 -7.00 17.87 29.54
N ASP A 329 -7.40 19.08 29.19
CA ASP A 329 -8.18 19.42 28.00
C ASP A 329 -7.38 19.24 26.69
N ASN A 330 -6.39 18.35 26.71
CA ASN A 330 -5.60 17.98 25.54
C ASN A 330 -6.53 17.40 24.48
N VAL A 331 -6.60 18.13 23.36
CA VAL A 331 -7.28 17.72 22.15
C VAL A 331 -6.27 17.04 21.24
N TYR A 332 -6.62 15.87 20.73
CA TYR A 332 -5.71 15.04 19.91
C TYR A 332 -5.98 15.16 18.42
N THR A 333 -6.25 16.38 17.94
CA THR A 333 -6.53 16.65 16.51
C THR A 333 -5.44 16.11 15.60
N ASP A 334 -4.18 16.24 16.01
CA ASP A 334 -3.04 15.89 15.17
C ASP A 334 -3.02 14.39 14.83
N ILE A 335 -3.39 13.52 15.80
CA ILE A 335 -3.49 12.07 15.60
C ILE A 335 -4.55 11.72 14.55
N ILE A 336 -5.66 12.46 14.56
CA ILE A 336 -6.77 12.24 13.65
C ILE A 336 -6.41 12.74 12.25
N ASP A 337 -5.81 13.93 12.18
CA ASP A 337 -5.40 14.54 10.92
C ASP A 337 -4.35 13.66 10.22
N ASP A 338 -3.45 13.03 10.99
CA ASP A 338 -2.51 12.04 10.47
C ASP A 338 -3.21 10.79 9.92
N LEU A 339 -4.22 10.26 10.62
CA LEU A 339 -5.02 9.15 10.13
C LEU A 339 -5.75 9.51 8.84
N TYR A 340 -6.39 10.68 8.80
CA TYR A 340 -7.17 11.14 7.65
C TYR A 340 -6.25 11.35 6.44
N LYS A 341 -5.11 12.03 6.62
CA LYS A 341 -4.10 12.18 5.57
C LYS A 341 -3.64 10.83 5.04
N LYS A 342 -3.30 9.88 5.92
CA LYS A 342 -2.82 8.56 5.48
C LYS A 342 -3.91 7.79 4.73
N VAL A 343 -5.16 7.81 5.19
CA VAL A 343 -6.28 7.15 4.50
C VAL A 343 -6.53 7.78 3.14
N GLU A 344 -6.57 9.11 3.04
CA GLU A 344 -6.77 9.84 1.78
C GLU A 344 -5.62 9.60 0.81
N GLN A 345 -4.39 9.55 1.30
CA GLN A 345 -3.23 9.15 0.52
C GLN A 345 -3.38 7.73 -0.03
N LEU A 346 -3.76 6.75 0.80
CA LEU A 346 -3.95 5.36 0.34
C LEU A 346 -5.05 5.26 -0.71
N ILE A 347 -6.17 5.98 -0.55
CA ILE A 347 -7.26 6.02 -1.53
C ILE A 347 -6.73 6.51 -2.89
N LYS A 348 -5.91 7.57 -2.87
CA LYS A 348 -5.27 8.12 -4.06
C LYS A 348 -4.27 7.13 -4.67
N ASP A 349 -3.37 6.59 -3.86
CA ASP A 349 -2.25 5.74 -4.32
C ASP A 349 -2.75 4.42 -4.92
N PHE A 350 -3.83 3.84 -4.37
CA PHE A 350 -4.43 2.63 -4.91
C PHE A 350 -5.42 2.89 -6.07
N GLY A 351 -5.75 4.15 -6.37
CA GLY A 351 -6.72 4.50 -7.41
C GLY A 351 -8.12 3.88 -7.18
N GLN A 352 -8.44 3.56 -5.92
CA GLN A 352 -9.66 2.84 -5.58
C GLN A 352 -10.77 3.82 -5.21
N ASN A 353 -11.98 3.60 -5.74
CA ASN A 353 -13.16 4.37 -5.35
C ASN A 353 -13.73 3.82 -4.03
N ILE A 354 -12.99 3.97 -2.94
CA ILE A 354 -13.39 3.56 -1.59
C ILE A 354 -13.89 4.79 -0.84
N SER A 355 -15.12 4.72 -0.36
CA SER A 355 -15.70 5.69 0.57
C SER A 355 -15.58 5.21 2.01
N TYR A 356 -15.45 6.19 2.92
CA TYR A 356 -15.50 5.98 4.35
C TYR A 356 -16.32 7.07 5.03
N LYS A 357 -16.88 6.75 6.20
CA LYS A 357 -17.67 7.65 7.04
C LYS A 357 -16.95 7.85 8.37
N LYS A 358 -16.87 9.11 8.79
CA LYS A 358 -16.35 9.49 10.10
C LYS A 358 -17.47 9.31 11.12
N LYS A 359 -17.24 8.45 12.10
CA LYS A 359 -18.18 8.11 13.16
C LYS A 359 -17.53 8.20 14.53
N ALA A 360 -18.34 8.21 15.56
CA ALA A 360 -17.89 8.02 16.93
C ALA A 360 -18.80 7.06 17.69
N LYS A 361 -18.30 6.55 18.81
CA LYS A 361 -18.99 5.60 19.67
C LYS A 361 -18.60 5.83 21.13
N CYS A 362 -19.52 5.52 22.06
CA CYS A 362 -19.28 5.76 23.49
C CYS A 362 -18.03 5.02 23.99
N SER A 363 -17.39 5.54 25.04
CA SER A 363 -16.12 5.02 25.56
C SER A 363 -16.20 3.58 26.08
N SER A 364 -17.36 3.15 26.54
CA SER A 364 -17.62 1.79 27.05
C SER A 364 -18.01 0.78 25.97
N GLY A 365 -18.34 1.23 24.76
CA GLY A 365 -18.81 0.35 23.69
C GLY A 365 -17.68 -0.49 23.09
N HIS A 366 -18.04 -1.64 22.51
CA HIS A 366 -17.08 -2.52 21.84
C HIS A 366 -16.71 -1.99 20.44
N TYR A 367 -15.42 -1.79 20.16
CA TYR A 367 -14.92 -1.15 18.94
C TYR A 367 -15.43 -1.82 17.63
N ALA A 368 -15.51 -3.15 17.63
CA ALA A 368 -15.90 -3.92 16.45
C ALA A 368 -17.42 -3.91 16.19
N ASP A 369 -18.23 -3.57 17.20
CA ASP A 369 -19.68 -3.57 17.05
C ASP A 369 -20.13 -2.28 16.35
N ALA A 370 -20.92 -2.45 15.28
CA ALA A 370 -21.49 -1.37 14.51
C ALA A 370 -22.62 -0.64 15.24
N ARG A 371 -23.27 -1.31 16.20
CA ARG A 371 -24.28 -0.70 17.06
C ARG A 371 -23.67 0.41 17.89
N GLY A 372 -24.45 1.46 18.06
CA GLY A 372 -24.04 2.63 18.82
C GLY A 372 -22.98 3.52 18.16
N ARG A 373 -22.72 3.36 16.85
CA ARG A 373 -21.88 4.28 16.07
C ARG A 373 -22.74 5.41 15.50
N ILE A 374 -22.29 6.65 15.67
CA ILE A 374 -22.99 7.87 15.21
C ILE A 374 -22.12 8.58 14.19
N SER A 375 -22.73 9.17 13.17
CA SER A 375 -22.00 10.00 12.20
C SER A 375 -21.54 11.33 12.77
N LEU A 376 -20.25 11.67 12.56
CA LEU A 376 -19.64 12.95 12.98
C LEU A 376 -20.28 14.20 12.36
N ASN A 377 -21.05 14.04 11.29
CA ASN A 377 -21.69 15.13 10.57
C ASN A 377 -23.12 15.43 11.07
N GLN A 378 -23.68 14.61 11.98
CA GLN A 378 -25.05 14.75 12.49
C GLN A 378 -25.09 15.35 13.91
N TYR A 379 -24.05 16.08 14.31
CA TYR A 379 -23.82 16.56 15.68
C TYR A 379 -24.67 17.78 16.09
N ASP A 380 -25.84 17.97 15.50
CA ASP A 380 -26.72 19.10 15.80
C ASP A 380 -27.50 18.83 17.10
N LYS A 381 -26.86 19.22 18.22
CA LYS A 381 -27.42 19.56 19.55
C LYS A 381 -28.34 18.57 20.28
N ALA A 382 -28.62 17.39 19.72
CA ALA A 382 -29.47 16.40 20.36
C ALA A 382 -28.64 15.39 21.18
N PRO A 383 -29.03 15.10 22.43
CA PRO A 383 -28.38 14.06 23.21
C PRO A 383 -28.60 12.70 22.52
N TYR A 384 -27.57 11.88 22.54
CA TYR A 384 -27.54 10.60 21.85
C TYR A 384 -27.68 9.44 22.85
N LEU A 385 -28.57 8.49 22.56
CA LEU A 385 -28.67 7.24 23.29
C LEU A 385 -27.70 6.21 22.71
N CYS A 386 -26.72 5.79 23.51
CA CYS A 386 -25.94 4.62 23.18
C CYS A 386 -26.76 3.35 23.46
N ASP A 387 -27.27 2.71 22.41
CA ASP A 387 -28.05 1.47 22.53
C ASP A 387 -27.28 0.33 23.21
N GLU A 388 -25.96 0.27 23.01
CA GLU A 388 -25.11 -0.79 23.59
C GLU A 388 -24.92 -0.61 25.11
N ALA A 389 -24.76 0.63 25.56
CA ALA A 389 -24.55 0.96 26.97
C ALA A 389 -25.84 1.39 27.70
N SER A 390 -26.96 1.50 26.97
CA SER A 390 -28.21 2.08 27.44
C SER A 390 -28.03 3.43 28.16
N LYS A 391 -27.12 4.27 27.64
CA LYS A 391 -26.71 5.54 28.28
C LYS A 391 -26.89 6.73 27.33
N MET A 392 -27.48 7.81 27.85
CA MET A 392 -27.55 9.10 27.15
C MET A 392 -26.23 9.84 27.28
N HIS A 393 -25.72 10.37 26.17
CA HIS A 393 -24.51 11.17 26.08
C HIS A 393 -24.82 12.52 25.46
N ASN A 394 -24.16 13.58 25.93
CA ASN A 394 -24.14 14.83 25.18
C ASN A 394 -23.23 14.62 23.95
N THR A 395 -23.67 15.16 22.82
CA THR A 395 -22.96 15.21 21.55
C THR A 395 -21.56 15.82 21.73
N ASP A 396 -21.43 16.84 22.58
CA ASP A 396 -20.14 17.49 22.86
C ASP A 396 -19.16 16.58 23.63
N ASP A 397 -19.65 15.74 24.56
CA ASP A 397 -18.82 14.77 25.30
C ASP A 397 -18.13 13.78 24.36
N ILE A 398 -18.76 13.51 23.21
CA ILE A 398 -18.22 12.59 22.21
C ILE A 398 -17.17 13.28 21.33
N ARG A 399 -17.32 14.58 21.03
CA ARG A 399 -16.38 15.32 20.17
C ARG A 399 -15.17 15.88 20.90
N ALA A 400 -15.38 16.43 22.10
CA ALA A 400 -14.39 17.27 22.77
C ALA A 400 -12.99 16.64 22.90
N PRO A 401 -12.85 15.31 23.14
CA PRO A 401 -11.52 14.69 23.21
C PRO A 401 -10.76 14.68 21.86
N TRP A 402 -11.50 14.77 20.75
CA TRP A 402 -11.00 14.56 19.39
C TRP A 402 -10.94 15.86 18.58
N PHE A 403 -11.84 16.82 18.84
CA PHE A 403 -11.97 18.05 18.07
C PHE A 403 -11.98 19.27 18.97
N LYS A 404 -11.30 20.34 18.55
CA LYS A 404 -11.38 21.63 19.22
C LYS A 404 -12.81 22.18 19.08
N PRO A 405 -13.40 22.81 20.11
CA PRO A 405 -14.67 23.50 19.98
C PRO A 405 -14.59 24.48 18.81
N SER A 406 -15.55 24.40 17.89
CA SER A 406 -15.69 25.44 16.87
C SER A 406 -16.05 26.73 17.61
N ILE A 407 -15.16 27.73 17.62
CA ILE A 407 -15.48 29.05 18.15
C ILE A 407 -16.58 29.61 17.24
N ALA A 408 -17.83 29.46 17.67
CA ALA A 408 -18.92 30.19 17.09
C ALA A 408 -18.66 31.66 17.37
N TYR A 409 -18.31 32.43 16.34
CA TYR A 409 -18.31 33.88 16.41
C TYR A 409 -19.73 34.32 16.81
N GLU A 410 -19.89 34.75 18.06
CA GLU A 410 -21.04 35.55 18.49
C GLU A 410 -20.93 36.92 17.79
N HIS A 411 -21.51 37.00 16.59
CA HIS A 411 -21.93 38.29 16.06
C HIS A 411 -23.21 38.70 16.77
N SER A 412 -23.09 39.59 17.77
CA SER A 412 -24.09 40.62 18.04
C SER A 412 -23.69 41.51 19.22
N ARG A 413 -23.53 42.80 18.91
CA ARG A 413 -23.62 43.98 19.79
C ARG A 413 -22.40 44.24 20.68
N ASP A 414 -21.46 45.06 20.18
CA ASP A 414 -21.55 46.48 20.51
C ASP A 414 -20.60 47.37 19.70
N SER A 415 -21.12 48.57 19.41
CA SER A 415 -20.43 49.81 19.07
C SER A 415 -19.73 49.96 17.71
N ASN A 416 -20.46 50.64 16.82
CA ASN A 416 -19.95 51.72 15.99
C ASN A 416 -18.84 52.53 16.71
N LYS A 417 -17.62 52.48 16.16
CA LYS A 417 -16.49 53.45 16.20
C LYS A 417 -15.31 52.64 15.65
N THR A 418 -14.76 52.86 14.45
CA THR A 418 -14.32 54.12 13.87
C THR A 418 -14.07 53.85 12.39
N ARG A 419 -14.54 54.76 11.54
CA ARG A 419 -14.27 54.83 10.09
C ARG A 419 -12.94 55.58 9.89
N GLU A 420 -12.28 55.34 8.75
CA GLU A 420 -11.00 55.92 8.27
C GLU A 420 -9.75 55.22 8.82
N GLN A 421 -8.74 54.83 8.04
CA GLN A 421 -8.22 55.21 6.72
C GLN A 421 -7.15 54.10 6.43
N LEU A 422 -7.09 53.43 5.28
CA LEU A 422 -6.15 53.74 4.20
C LEU A 422 -6.25 52.67 3.11
N SER A 423 -6.43 53.16 1.88
CA SER A 423 -6.26 52.43 0.63
C SER A 423 -4.82 51.95 0.41
N PHE A 424 -4.62 50.85 -0.30
CA PHE A 424 -3.70 50.86 -1.45
C PHE A 424 -4.02 49.75 -2.46
N LYS A 425 -4.04 50.17 -3.73
CA LYS A 425 -4.30 49.41 -4.96
C LYS A 425 -3.15 48.44 -5.25
N SER A 426 -3.44 47.31 -5.91
CA SER A 426 -3.00 47.09 -7.30
C SER A 426 -3.49 45.74 -7.87
N GLN A 427 -4.33 45.85 -8.89
CA GLN A 427 -4.55 44.82 -9.91
C GLN A 427 -3.38 44.84 -10.89
N LYS A 428 -2.97 43.67 -11.41
CA LYS A 428 -2.37 43.59 -12.75
C LYS A 428 -2.84 42.33 -13.48
N LYS A 429 -3.35 42.59 -14.68
CA LYS A 429 -4.01 41.71 -15.66
C LYS A 429 -2.98 41.25 -16.71
N MET A 430 -3.33 40.14 -17.39
CA MET A 430 -3.04 39.82 -18.81
C MET A 430 -1.63 39.26 -19.12
N LYS A 431 -1.43 38.22 -19.96
CA LYS A 431 -2.09 37.82 -21.23
C LYS A 431 -1.80 36.34 -21.57
N ALA A 432 -2.76 35.69 -22.21
CA ALA A 432 -2.59 34.47 -23.00
C ALA A 432 -2.10 34.83 -24.42
N HIS A 433 -1.38 33.91 -25.07
CA HIS A 433 -1.12 33.96 -26.51
C HIS A 433 -1.29 32.54 -27.07
N ASP A 434 -2.34 32.36 -27.86
CA ASP A 434 -2.53 31.24 -28.78
C ASP A 434 -1.56 31.35 -29.95
N SER A 435 -1.16 30.21 -30.48
CA SER A 435 -0.81 30.05 -31.89
C SER A 435 -1.04 28.60 -32.33
N ASP A 436 -2.06 28.44 -33.17
CA ASP A 436 -2.34 27.28 -34.02
C ASP A 436 -1.17 26.96 -34.96
N ILE A 437 -0.85 25.66 -35.09
CA ILE A 437 -0.21 25.10 -36.29
C ILE A 437 -0.85 23.74 -36.59
N THR A 438 -1.49 23.64 -37.76
CA THR A 438 -2.07 22.43 -38.33
C THR A 438 -1.13 21.72 -39.33
N LEU A 439 -1.38 20.41 -39.49
CA LEU A 439 -1.11 19.45 -40.60
C LEU A 439 0.09 18.48 -40.43
N PRO A 440 0.10 17.28 -41.08
CA PRO A 440 -0.98 16.53 -41.76
C PRO A 440 -1.11 15.04 -41.31
N GLU A 441 -2.25 14.43 -41.66
CA GLU A 441 -2.50 12.99 -41.55
C GLU A 441 -1.58 12.18 -42.49
N ALA A 442 -0.93 11.13 -41.96
CA ALA A 442 -0.22 10.14 -42.76
C ALA A 442 -0.57 8.71 -42.29
N SER A 443 -0.97 7.91 -43.28
CA SER A 443 -1.44 6.52 -43.24
C SER A 443 -0.52 5.53 -42.49
N SER A 444 -1.13 4.71 -41.64
CA SER A 444 -0.52 3.89 -40.57
C SER A 444 -0.23 2.41 -40.91
N SER A 445 -0.01 2.01 -42.17
CA SER A 445 0.27 0.59 -42.50
C SER A 445 1.68 0.27 -43.00
N LYS A 446 2.55 1.28 -43.19
CA LYS A 446 3.93 1.07 -43.67
C LYS A 446 5.01 1.09 -42.57
N TYR A 447 4.70 1.61 -41.38
CA TYR A 447 5.70 1.82 -40.31
C TYR A 447 6.05 0.59 -39.46
N LEU A 448 5.26 -0.48 -39.49
CA LEU A 448 5.49 -1.68 -38.66
C LEU A 448 6.51 -2.68 -39.24
N LYS A 449 6.83 -2.62 -40.54
CA LYS A 449 7.72 -3.60 -41.19
C LYS A 449 9.19 -3.20 -41.22
N ASP A 450 9.50 -1.91 -41.17
CA ASP A 450 10.89 -1.44 -41.23
C ASP A 450 11.55 -1.37 -39.83
N ASN A 451 10.76 -1.22 -38.77
CA ASN A 451 11.26 -1.17 -37.39
C ASN A 451 11.73 -2.53 -36.84
N SER A 452 11.21 -3.67 -37.33
CA SER A 452 11.66 -5.00 -36.89
C SER A 452 13.05 -5.37 -37.41
N LYS A 453 13.46 -4.81 -38.56
CA LYS A 453 14.79 -5.07 -39.15
C LYS A 453 15.90 -4.22 -38.49
N CYS A 454 15.65 -2.94 -38.22
CA CYS A 454 16.63 -2.08 -37.54
C CYS A 454 16.82 -2.43 -36.05
N ALA A 455 15.75 -2.84 -35.35
CA ALA A 455 15.87 -3.32 -33.97
C ALA A 455 16.66 -4.64 -33.88
N GLY A 456 16.55 -5.53 -34.88
CA GLY A 456 17.31 -6.78 -34.95
C GLY A 456 18.82 -6.58 -35.17
N GLN A 457 19.23 -5.63 -36.02
CA GLN A 457 20.66 -5.40 -36.30
C GLN A 457 21.39 -4.62 -35.19
N ILE A 458 20.71 -3.71 -34.48
CA ILE A 458 21.32 -2.93 -33.39
C ILE A 458 21.29 -3.72 -32.07
N SER A 459 20.24 -4.50 -31.79
CA SER A 459 20.23 -5.40 -30.62
C SER A 459 21.30 -6.48 -30.75
N GLY A 460 21.57 -6.98 -31.97
CA GLY A 460 22.65 -7.95 -32.22
C GLY A 460 24.01 -7.46 -31.76
N LYS A 461 24.37 -6.21 -32.05
CA LYS A 461 25.66 -5.62 -31.67
C LYS A 461 25.79 -5.42 -30.15
N ILE A 462 24.74 -4.96 -29.49
CA ILE A 462 24.69 -4.83 -28.02
C ILE A 462 24.77 -6.22 -27.35
N ILE A 463 24.12 -7.23 -27.93
CA ILE A 463 24.15 -8.61 -27.45
C ILE A 463 25.55 -9.23 -27.65
N GLU A 464 26.23 -8.95 -28.76
CA GLU A 464 27.61 -9.38 -29.01
C GLU A 464 28.60 -8.74 -28.04
N ASP A 465 28.51 -7.42 -27.80
CA ASP A 465 29.35 -6.70 -26.83
C ASP A 465 29.14 -7.19 -25.38
N LEU A 466 27.93 -7.66 -25.06
CA LEU A 466 27.60 -8.28 -23.76
C LEU A 466 28.09 -9.73 -23.65
N LYS A 467 28.23 -10.45 -24.76
CA LYS A 467 28.78 -11.83 -24.81
C LYS A 467 30.30 -11.85 -24.74
N GLU A 468 30.99 -10.86 -25.30
CA GLU A 468 32.46 -10.80 -25.30
C GLU A 468 33.07 -10.48 -23.91
N ASN A 469 32.25 -10.03 -22.94
CA ASN A 469 32.72 -9.59 -21.62
C ASN A 469 32.51 -10.58 -20.45
N LYS A 470 32.23 -11.87 -20.69
CA LYS A 470 32.25 -12.90 -19.61
C LYS A 470 32.83 -14.24 -20.06
N GLU A 471 33.76 -14.73 -19.24
CA GLU A 471 34.29 -16.10 -19.25
C GLU A 471 33.16 -17.14 -19.34
N THR A 472 33.23 -17.94 -20.41
CA THR A 472 32.64 -19.28 -20.62
C THR A 472 31.35 -19.62 -19.85
N VAL A 473 30.22 -19.51 -20.55
CA VAL A 473 28.98 -20.25 -20.21
C VAL A 473 28.68 -21.23 -21.34
N ASN A 474 28.76 -22.53 -21.04
CA ASN A 474 28.36 -23.60 -21.94
C ASN A 474 26.85 -23.53 -22.21
N ILE A 475 26.49 -23.36 -23.48
CA ILE A 475 25.10 -23.40 -23.94
C ILE A 475 24.73 -24.86 -24.19
N CYS A 476 24.00 -25.49 -23.26
CA CYS A 476 23.24 -26.69 -23.56
C CYS A 476 21.91 -26.28 -24.20
N THR A 477 21.77 -26.50 -25.50
CA THR A 477 20.47 -26.49 -26.19
C THR A 477 19.66 -27.70 -25.74
N MET A 478 18.60 -27.48 -24.97
CA MET A 478 17.54 -28.48 -24.76
C MET A 478 16.30 -28.07 -25.56
N THR A 479 16.00 -28.86 -26.59
CA THR A 479 14.71 -28.88 -27.29
C THR A 479 13.69 -29.59 -26.41
N PHE A 480 12.61 -28.90 -26.04
CA PHE A 480 11.48 -29.51 -25.33
C PHE A 480 10.51 -30.10 -26.35
N ASP A 481 10.45 -31.43 -26.39
CA ASP A 481 9.41 -32.20 -27.04
C ASP A 481 8.21 -32.29 -26.09
N VAL A 482 7.08 -31.70 -26.46
CA VAL A 482 5.85 -31.70 -25.65
C VAL A 482 5.12 -33.00 -25.90
N ARG A 483 5.25 -33.97 -24.98
CA ARG A 483 4.29 -35.08 -24.85
C ARG A 483 3.27 -34.74 -23.78
N ILE A 484 2.02 -34.67 -24.23
CA ILE A 484 0.83 -34.55 -23.40
C ILE A 484 0.43 -35.97 -23.02
N ASP A 485 0.38 -36.26 -21.72
CA ASP A 485 -0.46 -37.30 -21.13
C ASP A 485 -1.33 -36.67 -20.02
#